data_AF-A0A8I0S1M8-F1
#
_entry.id   AF-A0A8I0S1M8-F1
#
_cell.length_a   1.000
_cell.length_b   1.000
_cell.length_c   1.000
_cell.angle_alpha   90.00
_cell.angle_beta   90.00
_cell.angle_gamma   90.00
#
_symmetry.space_group_name_H-M   'P 1'
#
loop_
_entity.id
_entity.type
_entity.pdbx_description
1 polymer ?
#
loop_
_entity_poly.entity_id
_entity_poly.type
_entity_poly.pdbx_seq_one_letter_code
_entity_poly.pdbx_strand_id
1 'polypeptide(L)'
;MKVIKGTLAITLTALLAACGGNDGYYSKTESTNPPGGQTPPPVSESEQAKAALDNLKKEGSYLFGNYDATDANTPKGYIDHAFDTFAQGPLQLTVDIKKLFDETKAAGTVNNYFTYYANCFGGEGNQIYENTSCYALEGEDKIKAALNVIAPNKYSDWDFKISKDQLENLKIAPDQIKKFTGETFFLIFNNQNQDKAFNDVWTAGVFGYPYQQTWGLTQSKQLRIVSMNGEGQYNVTIPPATEGDEEKTYGALSIYKDPTSLDGDLFVLQNNSSFDVLINDNPNTPDIEPVSFKINSIPGDATALATYRIKSSGVKILNIPSVSAISGNRIENEEPAANTQSFTGSVYFEGNDIFTFKKSLNGTILKFKHIFNNTTYEGESLNSNGTITTKLNTPSGIEF
;
A
#
# COMPACT_ATOMS: atom_id res chain seq x y z
N MET A 1 50.12 -32.53 -23.19
CA MET A 1 51.45 -31.98 -22.86
C MET A 1 51.57 -30.57 -23.41
N LYS A 2 52.17 -29.66 -22.62
CA LYS A 2 52.45 -28.21 -22.85
C LYS A 2 51.26 -27.27 -22.56
N VAL A 3 51.30 -26.28 -21.65
CA VAL A 3 52.30 -25.75 -20.69
C VAL A 3 51.53 -25.09 -19.52
N ILE A 4 52.06 -25.23 -18.30
CA ILE A 4 51.68 -24.53 -17.05
C ILE A 4 52.47 -23.23 -16.92
N LYS A 5 51.84 -22.11 -16.50
CA LYS A 5 52.33 -21.06 -15.56
C LYS A 5 51.07 -20.32 -15.04
N GLY A 6 50.69 -20.26 -13.76
CA GLY A 6 51.39 -19.66 -12.60
C GLY A 6 51.37 -18.12 -12.76
N THR A 7 50.82 -17.25 -11.90
CA THR A 7 50.71 -17.26 -10.44
C THR A 7 49.76 -16.13 -9.95
N LEU A 8 49.24 -16.35 -8.75
CA LEU A 8 48.48 -15.55 -7.78
C LEU A 8 48.98 -14.11 -7.45
N ALA A 9 48.05 -13.21 -7.05
CA ALA A 9 48.08 -12.30 -5.87
C ALA A 9 47.74 -10.79 -6.09
N ILE A 10 46.51 -10.44 -5.69
CA ILE A 10 46.01 -9.28 -4.88
C ILE A 10 46.70 -7.91 -4.98
N THR A 11 45.91 -6.89 -5.37
CA THR A 11 45.80 -5.59 -4.65
C THR A 11 44.46 -4.89 -4.91
N LEU A 12 43.63 -4.84 -3.87
CA LEU A 12 42.66 -3.77 -3.54
C LEU A 12 43.45 -2.43 -3.51
N THR A 13 43.02 -1.23 -3.90
CA THR A 13 41.74 -0.52 -3.76
C THR A 13 41.85 0.84 -4.48
N ALA A 14 40.70 1.42 -4.86
CA ALA A 14 40.36 2.85 -4.83
C ALA A 14 40.47 3.72 -6.11
N LEU A 15 39.26 4.12 -6.53
CA LEU A 15 38.77 5.48 -6.85
C LEU A 15 38.46 5.86 -8.32
N LEU A 16 37.19 6.27 -8.47
CA LEU A 16 36.50 7.06 -9.51
C LEU A 16 35.93 6.24 -10.68
N ALA A 17 34.66 5.85 -10.66
CA ALA A 17 33.41 6.64 -10.77
C ALA A 17 33.09 7.09 -12.20
N ALA A 18 31.83 6.84 -12.58
CA ALA A 18 31.15 7.27 -13.80
C ALA A 18 31.62 6.62 -15.11
N CYS A 19 30.89 5.58 -15.52
CA CYS A 19 30.34 5.40 -16.87
C CYS A 19 29.47 4.15 -16.88
N GLY A 20 28.30 4.26 -17.51
CA GLY A 20 27.19 3.31 -17.43
C GLY A 20 27.58 1.85 -17.69
N GLY A 21 27.21 1.00 -16.73
CA GLY A 21 27.15 -0.44 -16.89
C GLY A 21 25.74 -0.82 -17.35
N ASN A 22 25.66 -1.27 -18.58
CA ASN A 22 24.47 -1.66 -19.31
C ASN A 22 23.98 -3.03 -18.82
N ASP A 23 23.21 -3.06 -17.73
CA ASP A 23 22.38 -4.20 -17.33
C ASP A 23 20.98 -3.64 -17.04
N GLY A 24 20.08 -3.77 -18.03
CA GLY A 24 18.68 -3.39 -17.87
C GLY A 24 18.02 -4.15 -16.72
N TYR A 25 16.90 -3.61 -16.22
CA TYR A 25 16.20 -4.06 -15.02
C TYR A 25 15.75 -5.54 -15.03
N TYR A 26 15.73 -6.14 -16.22
CA TYR A 26 15.64 -7.57 -16.41
C TYR A 26 16.94 -8.08 -17.03
N SER A 27 17.56 -9.05 -16.36
CA SER A 27 18.28 -10.08 -17.08
C SER A 27 17.38 -10.53 -18.21
N LYS A 28 17.84 -10.35 -19.46
CA LYS A 28 17.21 -11.00 -20.61
C LYS A 28 16.95 -12.43 -20.19
N THR A 29 15.68 -12.83 -20.10
CA THR A 29 15.36 -14.23 -20.33
C THR A 29 15.88 -14.46 -21.74
N GLU A 30 17.08 -15.04 -21.84
CA GLU A 30 17.60 -15.49 -23.11
C GLU A 30 16.57 -16.49 -23.64
N SER A 31 15.77 -16.06 -24.61
CA SER A 31 15.19 -16.99 -25.56
C SER A 31 16.34 -17.52 -26.42
N THR A 32 17.20 -18.35 -25.82
CA THR A 32 18.02 -19.26 -26.61
C THR A 32 17.08 -20.32 -27.14
N ASN A 33 16.47 -20.04 -28.30
CA ASN A 33 16.01 -21.14 -29.14
C ASN A 33 17.26 -21.96 -29.47
N PRO A 34 17.39 -23.20 -28.98
CA PRO A 34 18.47 -24.06 -29.42
C PRO A 34 18.24 -24.33 -30.90
N PRO A 35 19.30 -24.36 -31.74
CA PRO A 35 19.16 -24.90 -33.07
C PRO A 35 18.85 -26.39 -32.93
N GLY A 36 17.57 -26.74 -33.03
CA GLY A 36 17.07 -28.12 -33.01
C GLY A 36 16.09 -28.38 -31.88
N GLY A 37 14.80 -28.10 -32.14
CA GLY A 37 13.57 -28.79 -31.70
C GLY A 37 13.50 -29.57 -30.38
N GLN A 38 14.33 -29.31 -29.38
CA GLN A 38 14.26 -29.93 -28.06
C GLN A 38 13.52 -29.00 -27.12
N THR A 39 12.43 -29.51 -26.56
CA THR A 39 11.73 -28.86 -25.45
C THR A 39 12.72 -28.71 -24.30
N PRO A 40 12.92 -27.51 -23.74
CA PRO A 40 13.78 -27.35 -22.57
C PRO A 40 13.29 -28.26 -21.44
N PRO A 41 14.19 -28.82 -20.61
CA PRO A 41 13.80 -29.65 -19.49
C PRO A 41 12.85 -28.86 -18.55
N PRO A 42 11.88 -29.53 -17.90
CA PRO A 42 10.98 -28.86 -16.97
C PRO A 42 11.80 -28.25 -15.83
N VAL A 43 11.61 -26.95 -15.59
CA VAL A 43 12.22 -26.22 -14.48
C VAL A 43 11.66 -26.79 -13.17
N SER A 44 12.52 -27.10 -12.19
CA SER A 44 12.07 -27.68 -10.93
C SER A 44 11.20 -26.69 -10.13
N GLU A 45 10.29 -27.20 -9.30
CA GLU A 45 9.44 -26.36 -8.43
C GLU A 45 10.28 -25.44 -7.53
N SER A 46 11.45 -25.90 -7.06
CA SER A 46 12.38 -25.09 -6.26
C SER A 46 13.00 -23.94 -7.04
N GLU A 47 13.33 -24.14 -8.32
CA GLU A 47 13.88 -23.08 -9.18
C GLU A 47 12.81 -22.04 -9.53
N GLN A 48 11.57 -22.47 -9.76
CA GLN A 48 10.43 -21.57 -9.98
C GLN A 48 10.12 -20.75 -8.73
N ALA A 49 10.10 -21.38 -7.54
CA ALA A 49 9.90 -20.71 -6.27
C ALA A 49 11.03 -19.71 -5.97
N LYS A 50 12.29 -20.04 -6.31
CA LYS A 50 13.41 -19.11 -6.17
C LYS A 50 13.28 -17.91 -7.09
N ALA A 51 12.97 -18.11 -8.37
CA ALA A 51 12.77 -17.01 -9.31
C ALA A 51 11.61 -16.08 -8.89
N ALA A 52 10.51 -16.67 -8.43
CA ALA A 52 9.39 -15.90 -7.90
C ALA A 52 9.77 -15.13 -6.63
N LEU A 53 10.54 -15.74 -5.71
CA LEU A 53 11.07 -15.07 -4.54
C LEU A 53 11.99 -13.90 -4.91
N ASP A 54 12.88 -14.08 -5.88
CA ASP A 54 13.80 -13.02 -6.31
C ASP A 54 13.05 -11.83 -6.93
N ASN A 55 11.92 -12.07 -7.59
CA ASN A 55 11.02 -11.00 -8.01
C ASN A 55 10.34 -10.32 -6.82
N LEU A 56 9.82 -11.08 -5.85
CA LEU A 56 9.21 -10.51 -4.64
C LEU A 56 10.21 -9.70 -3.79
N LYS A 57 11.48 -10.09 -3.75
CA LYS A 57 12.54 -9.33 -3.06
C LYS A 57 12.75 -7.95 -3.67
N LYS A 58 12.68 -7.86 -5.00
CA LYS A 58 12.84 -6.61 -5.75
C LYS A 58 11.60 -5.74 -5.66
N GLU A 59 10.43 -6.33 -5.84
CA GLU A 59 9.17 -5.58 -5.97
C GLU A 59 8.49 -5.29 -4.63
N GLY A 60 8.72 -6.16 -3.64
CA GLY A 60 7.96 -6.27 -2.40
C GLY A 60 8.84 -6.50 -1.18
N SER A 61 9.95 -5.77 -1.07
CA SER A 61 10.83 -5.78 0.12
C SER A 61 10.06 -5.54 1.44
N TYR A 62 8.93 -4.84 1.36
CA TYR A 62 7.93 -4.61 2.41
C TYR A 62 7.42 -5.91 3.02
N LEU A 63 7.16 -6.93 2.19
CA LEU A 63 6.69 -8.25 2.61
C LEU A 63 7.65 -8.95 3.57
N PHE A 64 8.93 -8.57 3.56
CA PHE A 64 9.95 -9.19 4.40
C PHE A 64 10.50 -8.21 5.44
N GLY A 65 9.88 -7.05 5.59
CA GLY A 65 10.24 -6.02 6.55
C GLY A 65 11.48 -5.20 6.18
N ASN A 66 11.99 -5.33 4.94
CA ASN A 66 13.19 -4.63 4.45
C ASN A 66 12.93 -3.20 3.95
N TYR A 67 11.65 -2.81 3.87
CA TYR A 67 11.21 -1.52 3.37
C TYR A 67 11.40 -0.37 4.36
N ASP A 68 11.80 0.80 3.85
CA ASP A 68 11.83 2.07 4.59
C ASP A 68 11.32 3.24 3.71
N ALA A 69 10.13 3.77 4.06
CA ALA A 69 9.51 4.91 3.38
C ALA A 69 10.29 6.23 3.50
N THR A 70 11.18 6.36 4.49
CA THR A 70 11.95 7.60 4.71
C THR A 70 13.41 7.47 4.32
N ASP A 71 13.85 6.31 3.84
CA ASP A 71 15.16 6.20 3.22
C ASP A 71 15.01 6.46 1.73
N ALA A 72 15.60 7.56 1.30
CA ALA A 72 15.63 7.92 -0.10
C ALA A 72 16.35 6.85 -0.94
N ASN A 73 17.38 6.18 -0.41
CA ASN A 73 18.18 5.24 -1.19
C ASN A 73 17.55 3.85 -1.31
N THR A 74 16.51 3.55 -0.52
CA THR A 74 15.80 2.28 -0.61
C THR A 74 15.01 2.25 -1.92
N PRO A 75 15.34 1.32 -2.86
CA PRO A 75 14.52 1.08 -4.04
C PRO A 75 13.14 0.58 -3.61
N LYS A 76 12.10 0.99 -4.32
CA LYS A 76 10.71 0.66 -4.02
C LYS A 76 10.08 0.12 -5.28
N GLY A 77 9.51 -1.08 -5.21
CA GLY A 77 8.76 -1.67 -6.32
C GLY A 77 7.25 -1.51 -6.16
N TYR A 78 6.48 -2.17 -7.04
CA TYR A 78 5.02 -2.00 -7.06
C TYR A 78 4.33 -2.52 -5.81
N ILE A 79 4.80 -3.66 -5.31
CA ILE A 79 4.25 -4.27 -4.09
C ILE A 79 4.59 -3.37 -2.89
N ASP A 80 5.80 -2.80 -2.85
CA ASP A 80 6.19 -1.83 -1.82
C ASP A 80 5.30 -0.58 -1.85
N HIS A 81 5.11 0.03 -3.02
CA HIS A 81 4.24 1.20 -3.17
C HIS A 81 2.79 0.88 -2.78
N ALA A 82 2.25 -0.27 -3.18
CA ALA A 82 0.90 -0.67 -2.84
C ALA A 82 0.74 -0.90 -1.33
N PHE A 83 1.60 -1.71 -0.70
CA PHE A 83 1.45 -2.04 0.71
C PHE A 83 1.79 -0.90 1.65
N ASP A 84 2.84 -0.12 1.35
CA ASP A 84 3.13 1.09 2.10
C ASP A 84 1.96 2.07 2.03
N THR A 85 1.37 2.22 0.84
CA THR A 85 0.19 3.08 0.68
C THR A 85 -0.99 2.56 1.45
N PHE A 86 -1.35 1.30 1.28
CA PHE A 86 -2.45 0.69 2.01
C PHE A 86 -2.27 0.85 3.52
N ALA A 87 -1.09 0.52 4.04
CA ALA A 87 -0.80 0.50 5.47
C ALA A 87 -0.74 1.91 6.07
N GLN A 88 0.08 2.80 5.50
CA GLN A 88 0.32 4.15 6.06
C GLN A 88 -0.78 5.14 5.67
N GLY A 89 -1.43 4.91 4.53
CA GLY A 89 -2.52 5.71 3.97
C GLY A 89 -3.87 5.29 4.52
N PRO A 90 -4.74 4.67 3.71
CA PRO A 90 -6.14 4.56 4.03
C PRO A 90 -6.40 3.67 5.26
N LEU A 91 -5.63 2.59 5.51
CA LEU A 91 -5.79 1.77 6.72
C LEU A 91 -5.50 2.60 7.98
N GLN A 92 -4.31 3.19 8.07
CA GLN A 92 -3.91 3.95 9.25
C GLN A 92 -4.76 5.21 9.44
N LEU A 93 -5.11 5.93 8.36
CA LEU A 93 -6.05 7.05 8.42
C LEU A 93 -7.38 6.62 9.03
N THR A 94 -7.95 5.51 8.54
CA THR A 94 -9.25 5.02 9.04
C THR A 94 -9.18 4.65 10.53
N VAL A 95 -8.10 3.96 10.95
CA VAL A 95 -7.87 3.59 12.36
C VAL A 95 -7.73 4.84 13.24
N ASP A 96 -6.95 5.82 12.79
CA ASP A 96 -6.70 7.07 13.51
C ASP A 96 -8.00 7.90 13.61
N ILE A 97 -8.78 8.02 12.53
CA ILE A 97 -10.10 8.67 12.55
C ILE A 97 -11.06 7.99 13.50
N LYS A 98 -11.11 6.65 13.53
CA LYS A 98 -11.95 5.90 14.47
C LYS A 98 -11.55 6.20 15.91
N LYS A 99 -10.25 6.19 16.20
CA LYS A 99 -9.73 6.51 17.54
C LYS A 99 -10.12 7.92 17.97
N LEU A 100 -9.91 8.92 17.11
CA LEU A 100 -10.32 10.30 17.35
C LEU A 100 -11.81 10.40 17.65
N PHE A 101 -12.64 9.72 16.85
CA PHE A 101 -14.09 9.72 17.06
C PHE A 101 -14.47 9.14 18.41
N ASP A 102 -13.91 7.99 18.78
CA ASP A 102 -14.20 7.33 20.06
C ASP A 102 -13.81 8.21 21.25
N GLU A 103 -12.62 8.82 21.21
CA GLU A 103 -12.13 9.71 22.27
C GLU A 103 -12.98 10.98 22.40
N THR A 104 -13.31 11.63 21.28
CA THR A 104 -14.13 12.86 21.28
C THR A 104 -15.59 12.58 21.60
N LYS A 105 -16.12 11.40 21.22
CA LYS A 105 -17.47 10.97 21.60
C LYS A 105 -17.55 10.73 23.10
N ALA A 106 -16.59 10.01 23.68
CA ALA A 106 -16.51 9.78 25.12
C ALA A 106 -16.37 11.10 25.91
N ALA A 107 -15.63 12.07 25.36
CA ALA A 107 -15.48 13.40 25.95
C ALA A 107 -16.66 14.36 25.71
N GLY A 108 -17.65 13.98 24.90
CA GLY A 108 -18.78 14.85 24.54
C GLY A 108 -18.41 16.02 23.60
N THR A 109 -17.26 15.93 22.92
CA THR A 109 -16.69 16.98 22.05
C THR A 109 -16.67 16.61 20.57
N VAL A 110 -17.32 15.51 20.18
CA VAL A 110 -17.34 15.01 18.79
C VAL A 110 -17.73 16.08 17.76
N ASN A 111 -18.69 16.95 18.10
CA ASN A 111 -19.18 18.02 17.21
C ASN A 111 -18.17 19.18 17.01
N ASN A 112 -17.05 19.19 17.75
CA ASN A 112 -15.97 20.15 17.52
C ASN A 112 -15.18 19.82 16.24
N TYR A 113 -15.21 18.55 15.82
CA TYR A 113 -14.42 18.05 14.71
C TYR A 113 -15.31 17.47 13.60
N PHE A 114 -16.35 16.73 13.97
CA PHE A 114 -17.23 16.07 13.02
C PHE A 114 -18.55 16.81 12.84
N THR A 115 -19.02 16.89 11.61
CA THR A 115 -20.36 17.38 11.28
C THR A 115 -21.34 16.21 11.29
N TYR A 116 -22.43 16.33 12.05
CA TYR A 116 -23.49 15.34 12.03
C TYR A 116 -24.46 15.59 10.88
N TYR A 117 -24.75 14.54 10.11
CA TYR A 117 -25.77 14.54 9.08
C TYR A 117 -26.83 13.50 9.41
N ALA A 118 -28.10 13.92 9.39
CA ALA A 118 -29.24 13.03 9.62
C ALA A 118 -29.38 11.98 8.51
N ASN A 119 -28.89 12.28 7.31
CA ASN A 119 -28.77 11.35 6.20
C ASN A 119 -27.50 11.67 5.41
N CYS A 120 -26.58 10.70 5.30
CA CYS A 120 -25.31 10.89 4.61
C CYS A 120 -25.35 10.55 3.12
N PHE A 121 -26.35 9.78 2.67
CA PHE A 121 -26.53 9.47 1.25
C PHE A 121 -28.00 9.66 0.86
N GLY A 122 -28.23 10.53 -0.11
CA GLY A 122 -29.55 10.66 -0.74
C GLY A 122 -29.68 9.72 -1.93
N GLY A 123 -30.75 8.92 -1.98
CA GLY A 123 -31.19 8.23 -3.19
C GLY A 123 -30.83 6.74 -3.34
N GLU A 124 -31.50 6.10 -4.30
CA GLU A 124 -31.43 4.68 -4.63
C GLU A 124 -30.07 4.33 -5.27
N GLY A 125 -29.13 3.83 -4.47
CA GLY A 125 -27.81 3.41 -4.96
C GLY A 125 -26.90 2.79 -3.90
N ASN A 126 -27.01 3.27 -2.65
CA ASN A 126 -26.31 2.71 -1.48
C ASN A 126 -27.29 2.00 -0.54
N GLN A 127 -27.87 0.88 -0.98
CA GLN A 127 -28.95 0.16 -0.29
C GLN A 127 -28.68 -0.17 1.19
N ILE A 128 -27.41 -0.32 1.60
CA ILE A 128 -27.04 -0.63 3.00
C ILE A 128 -27.01 0.62 3.90
N TYR A 129 -26.64 1.78 3.35
CA TYR A 129 -26.44 3.03 4.10
C TYR A 129 -27.44 4.13 3.72
N GLU A 130 -28.41 3.82 2.86
CA GLU A 130 -29.47 4.73 2.48
C GLU A 130 -30.24 5.20 3.74
N ASN A 131 -30.45 6.50 3.86
CA ASN A 131 -31.10 7.11 5.03
C ASN A 131 -30.38 6.85 6.37
N THR A 132 -29.09 6.48 6.33
CA THR A 132 -28.29 6.30 7.52
C THR A 132 -27.64 7.62 7.91
N SER A 133 -27.89 8.07 9.13
CA SER A 133 -27.19 9.22 9.70
C SER A 133 -25.71 8.89 9.93
N CYS A 134 -24.83 9.87 9.80
CA CYS A 134 -23.41 9.68 10.04
C CYS A 134 -22.75 10.96 10.55
N TYR A 135 -21.51 10.81 11.00
CA TYR A 135 -20.60 11.90 11.31
C TYR A 135 -19.56 12.00 10.21
N ALA A 136 -19.43 13.16 9.57
CA ALA A 136 -18.43 13.40 8.55
C ALA A 136 -17.31 14.29 9.07
N LEU A 137 -16.09 14.00 8.63
CA LEU A 137 -14.94 14.90 8.74
C LEU A 137 -14.46 15.26 7.34
N GLU A 138 -14.56 16.55 7.02
CA GLU A 138 -14.39 17.08 5.67
C GLU A 138 -13.61 18.40 5.73
N GLY A 139 -12.85 18.69 4.67
CA GLY A 139 -12.03 19.90 4.54
C GLY A 139 -10.65 19.74 5.17
N GLU A 140 -9.61 20.07 4.40
CA GLU A 140 -8.22 19.82 4.75
C GLU A 140 -7.81 20.37 6.12
N ASP A 141 -8.07 21.65 6.39
CA ASP A 141 -7.70 22.28 7.67
C ASP A 141 -8.36 21.59 8.86
N LYS A 142 -9.64 21.19 8.71
CA LYS A 142 -10.37 20.48 9.77
C LYS A 142 -9.81 19.08 9.96
N ILE A 143 -9.55 18.35 8.87
CA ILE A 143 -8.97 17.01 8.91
C ILE A 143 -7.61 17.05 9.63
N LYS A 144 -6.72 17.97 9.22
CA LYS A 144 -5.39 18.14 9.84
C LYS A 144 -5.51 18.50 11.32
N ALA A 145 -6.35 19.47 11.67
CA ALA A 145 -6.55 19.90 13.05
C ALA A 145 -7.09 18.75 13.93
N ALA A 146 -8.02 17.96 13.41
CA ALA A 146 -8.63 16.84 14.11
C ALA A 146 -7.63 15.68 14.31
N LEU A 147 -6.92 15.26 13.26
CA LEU A 147 -5.91 14.19 13.35
C LEU A 147 -4.71 14.59 14.23
N ASN A 148 -4.38 15.88 14.32
CA ASN A 148 -3.32 16.37 15.20
C ASN A 148 -3.59 16.12 16.69
N VAL A 149 -4.86 15.91 17.08
CA VAL A 149 -5.25 15.57 18.47
C VAL A 149 -4.69 14.21 18.88
N ILE A 150 -4.73 13.22 17.99
CA ILE A 150 -4.35 11.83 18.28
C ILE A 150 -2.94 11.47 17.80
N ALA A 151 -2.44 12.17 16.79
CA ALA A 151 -1.14 11.95 16.18
C ALA A 151 -0.48 13.30 15.83
N PRO A 152 0.10 14.00 16.83
CA PRO A 152 0.66 15.32 16.63
C PRO A 152 1.67 15.38 15.49
N ASN A 153 1.49 16.33 14.56
CA ASN A 153 2.32 16.61 13.39
C ASN A 153 2.48 15.45 12.38
N LYS A 154 1.83 14.30 12.56
CA LYS A 154 1.96 13.16 11.64
C LYS A 154 1.40 13.47 10.25
N TYR A 155 0.32 14.25 10.21
CA TYR A 155 -0.47 14.54 9.00
C TYR A 155 -0.33 16.00 8.53
N SER A 156 0.62 16.78 9.07
CA SER A 156 0.78 18.20 8.74
C SER A 156 1.12 18.41 7.27
N ASP A 157 1.96 17.53 6.73
CA ASP A 157 2.54 17.63 5.39
C ASP A 157 1.75 16.80 4.36
N TRP A 158 0.57 16.30 4.74
CA TRP A 158 -0.33 15.58 3.84
C TRP A 158 -1.24 16.58 3.14
N ASP A 159 -1.63 16.28 1.91
CA ASP A 159 -2.62 17.06 1.18
C ASP A 159 -3.95 16.30 1.20
N PHE A 160 -4.98 16.87 1.81
CA PHE A 160 -6.32 16.26 1.80
C PHE A 160 -7.22 16.88 0.72
N LYS A 161 -6.67 17.81 -0.06
CA LYS A 161 -7.25 18.37 -1.26
C LYS A 161 -6.18 18.39 -2.35
N ILE A 162 -6.47 17.69 -3.44
CA ILE A 162 -5.63 17.69 -4.64
C ILE A 162 -6.37 18.48 -5.72
N SER A 163 -5.79 19.62 -6.11
CA SER A 163 -6.27 20.47 -7.17
C SER A 163 -5.69 20.05 -8.52
N LYS A 164 -6.37 20.47 -9.59
CA LYS A 164 -5.88 20.28 -10.95
C LYS A 164 -4.52 20.95 -11.13
N ASP A 165 -4.37 22.19 -10.68
CA ASP A 165 -3.14 22.98 -10.78
C ASP A 165 -1.92 22.28 -10.15
N GLN A 166 -2.11 21.51 -9.07
CA GLN A 166 -1.04 20.69 -8.48
C GLN A 166 -0.54 19.60 -9.43
N LEU A 167 -1.40 19.13 -10.34
CA LEU A 167 -1.11 18.08 -11.31
C LEU A 167 -0.73 18.60 -12.70
N GLU A 168 -1.05 19.85 -13.04
CA GLU A 168 -0.88 20.40 -14.41
C GLU A 168 0.57 20.41 -14.91
N ASN A 169 1.53 20.43 -14.00
CA ASN A 169 2.96 20.39 -14.33
C ASN A 169 3.54 18.97 -14.37
N LEU A 170 2.72 17.94 -14.12
CA LEU A 170 3.10 16.54 -14.25
C LEU A 170 2.77 16.05 -15.66
N LYS A 171 3.62 15.17 -16.20
CA LYS A 171 3.37 14.53 -17.49
C LYS A 171 2.35 13.40 -17.30
N ILE A 172 1.06 13.76 -17.19
CA ILE A 172 -0.05 12.84 -16.97
C ILE A 172 -1.23 13.10 -17.91
N ALA A 173 -2.02 12.07 -18.17
CA ALA A 173 -3.17 12.16 -19.08
C ALA A 173 -4.38 12.87 -18.43
N PRO A 174 -5.26 13.53 -19.21
CA PRO A 174 -6.41 14.28 -18.67
C PRO A 174 -7.38 13.44 -17.82
N ASP A 175 -7.58 12.18 -18.16
CA ASP A 175 -8.37 11.22 -17.39
C ASP A 175 -7.72 10.89 -16.04
N GLN A 176 -6.39 10.80 -15.99
CA GLN A 176 -5.64 10.68 -14.73
C GLN A 176 -5.77 11.95 -13.89
N ILE A 177 -5.67 13.14 -14.49
CA ILE A 177 -5.91 14.42 -13.77
C ILE A 177 -7.28 14.38 -13.10
N LYS A 178 -8.34 14.01 -13.84
CA LYS A 178 -9.70 13.92 -13.29
C LYS A 178 -9.78 12.93 -12.12
N LYS A 179 -9.15 11.76 -12.26
CA LYS A 179 -9.15 10.70 -11.25
C LYS A 179 -8.41 11.06 -9.96
N PHE A 180 -7.32 11.81 -10.07
CA PHE A 180 -6.45 12.19 -8.96
C PHE A 180 -6.65 13.63 -8.49
N THR A 181 -7.74 14.29 -8.89
CA THR A 181 -8.15 15.61 -8.39
C THR A 181 -9.40 15.46 -7.53
N GLY A 182 -9.36 15.88 -6.27
CA GLY A 182 -10.46 15.69 -5.35
C GLY A 182 -10.17 16.15 -3.93
N GLU A 183 -11.14 15.92 -3.06
CA GLU A 183 -11.02 16.15 -1.62
C GLU A 183 -11.18 14.81 -0.90
N THR A 184 -10.47 14.65 0.20
CA THR A 184 -10.65 13.53 1.12
C THR A 184 -11.77 13.83 2.09
N PHE A 185 -12.53 12.81 2.43
CA PHE A 185 -13.54 12.88 3.46
C PHE A 185 -13.66 11.55 4.18
N PHE A 186 -14.08 11.63 5.44
CA PHE A 186 -14.28 10.47 6.30
C PHE A 186 -15.72 10.42 6.78
N LEU A 187 -16.35 9.25 6.73
CA LEU A 187 -17.72 9.05 7.20
C LEU A 187 -17.75 7.98 8.28
N ILE A 188 -18.46 8.25 9.37
CA ILE A 188 -18.64 7.33 10.49
C ILE A 188 -20.13 7.10 10.69
N PHE A 189 -20.60 5.92 10.33
CA PHE A 189 -22.03 5.64 10.24
C PHE A 189 -22.64 5.32 11.61
N ASN A 190 -23.81 5.90 11.85
CA ASN A 190 -24.64 5.51 12.97
C ASN A 190 -25.39 4.25 12.56
N ASN A 191 -24.93 3.09 13.03
CA ASN A 191 -25.69 1.87 12.84
C ASN A 191 -27.00 1.95 13.62
N GLN A 192 -28.09 1.45 13.02
CA GLN A 192 -29.39 1.35 13.70
C GLN A 192 -29.37 0.35 14.86
N ASN A 193 -28.47 -0.65 14.81
CA ASN A 193 -28.25 -1.58 15.91
C ASN A 193 -27.32 -0.95 16.96
N GLN A 194 -27.82 -0.76 18.19
CA GLN A 194 -27.05 -0.20 19.31
C GLN A 194 -25.75 -0.98 19.60
N ASP A 195 -25.75 -2.30 19.41
CA ASP A 195 -24.58 -3.16 19.63
C ASP A 195 -23.52 -3.03 18.51
N LYS A 196 -23.89 -2.40 17.40
CA LYS A 196 -23.02 -2.20 16.22
C LYS A 196 -22.82 -0.72 15.88
N ALA A 197 -23.39 0.19 16.66
CA ALA A 197 -23.37 1.62 16.40
C ALA A 197 -21.93 2.16 16.36
N PHE A 198 -21.62 2.97 15.34
CA PHE A 198 -20.36 3.71 15.17
C PHE A 198 -19.10 2.86 14.90
N ASN A 199 -19.22 1.73 14.22
CA ASN A 199 -18.06 0.89 13.93
C ASN A 199 -17.61 0.91 12.47
N ASP A 200 -18.49 1.26 11.53
CA ASP A 200 -18.13 1.42 10.12
C ASP A 200 -17.57 2.83 9.90
N VAL A 201 -16.31 2.88 9.49
CA VAL A 201 -15.60 4.09 9.10
C VAL A 201 -15.18 3.98 7.65
N TRP A 202 -15.54 4.99 6.86
CA TRP A 202 -15.17 5.09 5.46
C TRP A 202 -14.10 6.16 5.28
N THR A 203 -13.07 5.81 4.52
CA THR A 203 -12.08 6.75 3.97
C THR A 203 -12.26 6.78 2.47
N ALA A 204 -12.55 7.96 1.90
CA ALA A 204 -12.87 8.13 0.49
C ALA A 204 -12.27 9.41 -0.06
N GLY A 205 -12.30 9.55 -1.39
CA GLY A 205 -11.77 10.72 -2.09
C GLY A 205 -10.31 10.58 -2.52
N VAL A 206 -9.58 11.69 -2.50
CA VAL A 206 -8.19 11.79 -2.97
C VAL A 206 -7.33 12.50 -1.93
N PHE A 207 -6.17 11.92 -1.60
CA PHE A 207 -5.16 12.56 -0.75
C PHE A 207 -3.75 12.38 -1.33
N GLY A 208 -2.86 13.27 -0.92
CA GLY A 208 -1.43 13.21 -1.18
C GLY A 208 -0.65 13.09 0.12
N TYR A 209 0.48 12.39 0.11
CA TYR A 209 1.39 12.39 1.26
C TYR A 209 2.84 12.20 0.84
N PRO A 210 3.79 12.72 1.63
CA PRO A 210 5.20 12.70 1.25
C PRO A 210 5.81 11.31 1.45
N TYR A 211 6.70 10.94 0.54
CA TYR A 211 7.60 9.80 0.70
C TYR A 211 9.01 10.16 0.22
N GLN A 212 10.01 9.36 0.63
CA GLN A 212 11.39 9.58 0.22
C GLN A 212 11.83 8.51 -0.76
N GLN A 213 12.38 8.92 -1.89
CA GLN A 213 13.06 8.06 -2.85
C GLN A 213 14.00 8.91 -3.70
N THR A 214 15.23 8.44 -3.87
CA THR A 214 16.22 8.92 -4.81
C THR A 214 16.66 7.75 -5.67
N TRP A 215 16.90 8.04 -6.93
CA TRP A 215 17.48 7.11 -7.90
C TRP A 215 18.87 7.58 -8.34
N GLY A 216 19.64 8.08 -7.38
CA GLY A 216 20.88 8.81 -7.68
C GLY A 216 20.62 10.21 -8.24
N LEU A 217 19.38 10.70 -8.17
CA LEU A 217 18.99 12.07 -8.49
C LEU A 217 18.98 12.95 -7.24
N THR A 218 19.12 14.26 -7.42
CA THR A 218 19.07 15.24 -6.31
C THR A 218 17.70 15.28 -5.62
N GLN A 219 16.63 14.90 -6.34
CA GLN A 219 15.29 14.83 -5.78
C GLN A 219 15.18 13.61 -4.85
N SER A 220 14.88 13.89 -3.58
CA SER A 220 14.75 12.87 -2.52
C SER A 220 13.40 12.90 -1.82
N LYS A 221 12.59 13.94 -2.08
CA LYS A 221 11.23 14.10 -1.56
C LYS A 221 10.26 14.07 -2.72
N GLN A 222 9.26 13.22 -2.61
CA GLN A 222 8.23 13.00 -3.61
C GLN A 222 6.87 13.06 -2.94
N LEU A 223 5.86 13.50 -3.69
CA LEU A 223 4.46 13.42 -3.28
C LEU A 223 3.85 12.17 -3.91
N ARG A 224 3.22 11.33 -3.08
CA ARG A 224 2.42 10.21 -3.54
C ARG A 224 0.96 10.62 -3.51
N ILE A 225 0.26 10.49 -4.63
CA ILE A 225 -1.15 10.88 -4.73
C ILE A 225 -2.01 9.63 -4.85
N VAL A 226 -3.02 9.51 -4.00
CA VAL A 226 -3.87 8.33 -3.85
C VAL A 226 -5.29 8.71 -4.19
N SER A 227 -5.93 7.91 -5.04
CA SER A 227 -7.35 8.03 -5.36
C SER A 227 -8.06 6.75 -4.95
N MET A 228 -9.07 6.87 -4.10
CA MET A 228 -9.84 5.73 -3.60
C MET A 228 -10.80 5.23 -4.68
N ASN A 229 -10.73 3.93 -4.96
CA ASN A 229 -11.56 3.25 -5.95
C ASN A 229 -12.63 2.41 -5.27
N GLY A 230 -13.75 2.21 -5.95
CA GLY A 230 -14.88 1.46 -5.43
C GLY A 230 -15.71 0.84 -6.54
N GLU A 231 -16.40 -0.24 -6.18
CA GLU A 231 -17.38 -0.91 -7.02
C GLU A 231 -18.70 -1.02 -6.24
N GLY A 232 -19.82 -0.76 -6.91
CA GLY A 232 -21.16 -0.94 -6.35
C GLY A 232 -21.43 -0.03 -5.14
N GLN A 233 -21.84 -0.64 -4.03
CA GLN A 233 -22.37 0.03 -2.81
C GLN A 233 -21.32 0.72 -1.92
N TYR A 234 -20.06 0.78 -2.35
CA TYR A 234 -18.98 1.49 -1.65
C TYR A 234 -18.54 2.73 -2.43
N ASN A 235 -19.39 3.18 -3.34
CA ASN A 235 -19.21 4.40 -4.09
C ASN A 235 -19.87 5.56 -3.35
N VAL A 236 -19.17 6.70 -3.34
CA VAL A 236 -19.66 7.96 -2.81
C VAL A 236 -19.66 8.97 -3.94
N THR A 237 -20.85 9.43 -4.28
CA THR A 237 -21.05 10.46 -5.28
C THR A 237 -21.20 11.81 -4.59
N ILE A 238 -20.26 12.72 -4.87
CA ILE A 238 -20.30 14.09 -4.38
C ILE A 238 -20.90 14.97 -5.48
N PRO A 239 -21.97 15.72 -5.18
CA PRO A 239 -22.54 16.65 -6.13
C PRO A 239 -21.54 17.76 -6.47
N PRO A 240 -21.70 18.43 -7.63
CA PRO A 240 -20.91 19.61 -7.98
C PRO A 240 -20.93 20.66 -6.86
N ALA A 241 -19.76 21.16 -6.47
CA ALA A 241 -19.65 22.21 -5.45
C ALA A 241 -20.12 23.57 -6.00
N THR A 242 -19.87 23.83 -7.28
CA THR A 242 -20.29 25.04 -8.00
C THR A 242 -20.89 24.72 -9.37
N GLU A 243 -21.66 25.67 -9.91
CA GLU A 243 -22.25 25.56 -11.25
C GLU A 243 -21.14 25.50 -12.31
N GLY A 244 -20.98 24.35 -12.96
CA GLY A 244 -19.91 24.07 -13.92
C GLY A 244 -18.93 22.98 -13.48
N ASP A 245 -18.92 22.61 -12.20
CA ASP A 245 -18.18 21.43 -11.74
C ASP A 245 -18.89 20.14 -12.18
N GLU A 246 -18.10 19.08 -12.44
CA GLU A 246 -18.64 17.75 -12.70
C GLU A 246 -18.90 17.01 -11.39
N GLU A 247 -19.96 16.19 -11.38
CA GLU A 247 -20.20 15.21 -10.33
C GLU A 247 -19.01 14.25 -10.23
N LYS A 248 -18.57 13.95 -9.00
CA LYS A 248 -17.45 13.04 -8.77
C LYS A 248 -17.90 11.84 -7.96
N THR A 249 -17.55 10.65 -8.45
CA THR A 249 -17.78 9.41 -7.73
C THR A 249 -16.43 8.82 -7.32
N TYR A 250 -16.27 8.59 -6.01
CA TYR A 250 -15.10 7.94 -5.43
C TYR A 250 -15.51 6.60 -4.85
N GLY A 251 -14.56 5.68 -4.71
CA GLY A 251 -14.77 4.57 -3.78
C GLY A 251 -14.42 4.92 -2.34
N ALA A 252 -14.66 3.97 -1.45
CA ALA A 252 -14.30 4.05 -0.06
C ALA A 252 -13.59 2.77 0.42
N LEU A 253 -12.55 2.93 1.22
CA LEU A 253 -12.12 1.87 2.14
C LEU A 253 -13.09 1.89 3.33
N SER A 254 -13.85 0.80 3.50
CA SER A 254 -14.74 0.61 4.65
C SER A 254 -14.09 -0.32 5.68
N ILE A 255 -13.99 0.15 6.92
CA ILE A 255 -13.49 -0.65 8.04
C ILE A 255 -14.50 -0.67 9.16
N TYR A 256 -14.80 -1.87 9.63
CA TYR A 256 -15.61 -2.13 10.81
C TYR A 256 -14.72 -2.44 12.02
N LYS A 257 -14.78 -1.65 13.10
CA LYS A 257 -14.17 -2.04 14.38
C LYS A 257 -15.07 -3.02 15.13
N ASP A 258 -14.62 -4.25 15.36
CA ASP A 258 -15.40 -5.27 16.05
C ASP A 258 -15.45 -5.00 17.57
N PRO A 259 -16.62 -4.66 18.13
CA PRO A 259 -16.78 -4.35 19.55
C PRO A 259 -16.72 -5.59 20.45
N THR A 260 -16.79 -6.79 19.87
CA THR A 260 -16.78 -8.06 20.61
C THR A 260 -15.38 -8.65 20.79
N SER A 261 -14.36 -7.98 20.22
CA SER A 261 -12.97 -8.42 20.33
C SER A 261 -12.52 -8.45 21.80
N LEU A 262 -12.05 -9.61 22.24
CA LEU A 262 -11.61 -9.83 23.63
C LEU A 262 -10.09 -9.61 23.84
N ASP A 263 -9.32 -9.55 22.75
CA ASP A 263 -7.87 -9.35 22.77
C ASP A 263 -7.51 -8.14 21.89
N GLY A 264 -7.64 -6.96 22.50
CA GLY A 264 -7.42 -5.66 21.87
C GLY A 264 -8.41 -5.33 20.76
N ASP A 265 -8.02 -4.38 19.90
CA ASP A 265 -8.86 -3.89 18.82
C ASP A 265 -8.78 -4.82 17.60
N LEU A 266 -9.93 -5.20 17.06
CA LEU A 266 -10.04 -5.90 15.77
C LEU A 266 -10.76 -4.99 14.77
N PHE A 267 -10.12 -4.76 13.64
CA PHE A 267 -10.66 -4.04 12.49
C PHE A 267 -10.89 -5.03 11.35
N VAL A 268 -12.11 -5.06 10.85
CA VAL A 268 -12.53 -5.89 9.72
C VAL A 268 -12.63 -5.00 8.50
N LEU A 269 -11.86 -5.30 7.46
CA LEU A 269 -11.93 -4.58 6.20
C LEU A 269 -13.12 -5.14 5.42
N GLN A 270 -14.05 -4.28 5.05
CA GLN A 270 -15.21 -4.67 4.27
C GLN A 270 -14.90 -4.53 2.78
N ASN A 271 -15.30 -5.53 2.00
CA ASN A 271 -15.45 -5.62 0.53
C ASN A 271 -14.55 -4.76 -0.39
N ASN A 272 -14.01 -5.40 -1.44
CA ASN A 272 -13.37 -4.78 -2.62
C ASN A 272 -12.66 -3.43 -2.38
N SER A 273 -11.87 -3.34 -1.31
CA SER A 273 -11.14 -2.13 -0.97
C SER A 273 -10.05 -1.93 -2.01
N SER A 274 -10.10 -0.80 -2.71
CA SER A 274 -9.12 -0.51 -3.75
C SER A 274 -8.75 0.95 -3.80
N PHE A 275 -7.57 1.20 -4.33
CA PHE A 275 -7.08 2.53 -4.62
C PHE A 275 -6.08 2.45 -5.76
N ASP A 276 -5.88 3.60 -6.40
CA ASP A 276 -4.73 3.81 -7.27
C ASP A 276 -3.81 4.85 -6.67
N VAL A 277 -2.54 4.75 -7.04
CA VAL A 277 -1.47 5.61 -6.59
C VAL A 277 -0.73 6.12 -7.80
N LEU A 278 -0.53 7.44 -7.87
CA LEU A 278 0.44 8.06 -8.77
C LEU A 278 1.81 8.11 -8.08
N ILE A 279 2.81 7.49 -8.71
CA ILE A 279 4.21 7.54 -8.28
C ILE A 279 5.08 8.12 -9.41
N ASN A 280 6.15 8.81 -9.02
CA ASN A 280 7.17 9.33 -9.94
C ASN A 280 8.53 8.76 -9.56
N ASP A 281 8.60 7.44 -9.50
CA ASP A 281 9.78 6.69 -9.10
C ASP A 281 10.69 6.37 -10.28
N ASN A 282 10.35 6.72 -11.52
CA ASN A 282 11.19 6.42 -12.65
C ASN A 282 12.19 7.55 -12.93
N PRO A 283 13.51 7.39 -12.69
CA PRO A 283 14.49 8.47 -12.97
C PRO A 283 14.73 8.72 -14.45
N ASN A 284 14.33 7.76 -15.28
CA ASN A 284 14.68 7.68 -16.67
C ASN A 284 13.66 8.45 -17.55
N THR A 285 12.43 8.62 -17.05
CA THR A 285 11.37 9.40 -17.70
C THR A 285 10.64 10.29 -16.69
N PRO A 286 10.19 11.50 -17.08
CA PRO A 286 9.33 12.34 -16.23
C PRO A 286 7.86 11.86 -16.16
N ASP A 287 7.51 10.73 -16.79
CA ASP A 287 6.17 10.16 -16.76
C ASP A 287 5.81 9.58 -15.39
N ILE A 288 4.60 9.84 -14.93
CA ILE A 288 4.06 9.28 -13.67
C ILE A 288 3.51 7.88 -13.93
N GLU A 289 3.78 6.96 -13.03
CA GLU A 289 3.37 5.56 -13.10
C GLU A 289 2.19 5.30 -12.15
N PRO A 290 1.08 4.71 -12.61
CA PRO A 290 -0.01 4.31 -11.73
C PRO A 290 0.25 2.92 -11.12
N VAL A 291 -0.01 2.79 -9.82
CA VAL A 291 -0.08 1.49 -9.11
C VAL A 291 -1.48 1.31 -8.55
N SER A 292 -2.12 0.20 -8.90
CA SER A 292 -3.41 -0.22 -8.40
C SER A 292 -3.27 -1.30 -7.34
N PHE A 293 -4.10 -1.22 -6.31
CA PHE A 293 -4.21 -2.23 -5.28
C PHE A 293 -5.68 -2.57 -5.03
N LYS A 294 -6.02 -3.86 -5.04
CA LYS A 294 -7.38 -4.35 -4.77
C LYS A 294 -7.35 -5.55 -3.82
N ILE A 295 -8.09 -5.44 -2.72
CA ILE A 295 -8.36 -6.51 -1.76
C ILE A 295 -9.80 -6.97 -1.95
N ASN A 296 -10.01 -8.27 -2.12
CA ASN A 296 -11.36 -8.85 -2.10
C ASN A 296 -11.63 -9.42 -0.70
N SER A 297 -12.29 -8.62 0.16
CA SER A 297 -12.68 -9.05 1.50
C SER A 297 -14.15 -9.42 1.56
N ILE A 298 -14.52 -10.60 2.08
CA ILE A 298 -15.93 -10.99 2.18
C ILE A 298 -16.30 -11.16 3.66
N PRO A 299 -17.06 -10.20 4.26
CA PRO A 299 -17.56 -10.32 5.62
C PRO A 299 -18.32 -11.65 5.85
N GLY A 300 -17.93 -12.38 6.90
CA GLY A 300 -18.52 -13.68 7.24
C GLY A 300 -17.88 -14.89 6.54
N ASP A 301 -16.98 -14.68 5.57
CA ASP A 301 -16.19 -15.74 4.96
C ASP A 301 -14.76 -15.75 5.52
N ALA A 302 -14.46 -16.70 6.40
CA ALA A 302 -13.15 -16.81 7.03
C ALA A 302 -11.98 -17.00 6.04
N THR A 303 -12.25 -17.44 4.81
CA THR A 303 -11.24 -17.66 3.77
C THR A 303 -10.96 -16.42 2.93
N ALA A 304 -11.83 -15.41 3.01
CA ALA A 304 -11.70 -14.16 2.26
C ALA A 304 -11.71 -12.92 3.15
N LEU A 305 -12.01 -13.02 4.45
CA LEU A 305 -12.10 -11.89 5.36
C LEU A 305 -10.73 -11.27 5.67
N ALA A 306 -10.53 -10.03 5.22
CA ALA A 306 -9.37 -9.24 5.59
C ALA A 306 -9.57 -8.56 6.95
N THR A 307 -8.55 -8.64 7.80
CA THR A 307 -8.59 -8.09 9.17
C THR A 307 -7.26 -7.48 9.56
N TYR A 308 -7.33 -6.43 10.38
CA TYR A 308 -6.19 -5.87 11.10
C TYR A 308 -6.49 -5.87 12.60
N ARG A 309 -5.62 -6.48 13.40
CA ARG A 309 -5.77 -6.57 14.87
C ARG A 309 -4.61 -5.87 15.55
N ILE A 310 -4.91 -5.15 16.63
CA ILE A 310 -3.95 -4.63 17.60
C ILE A 310 -4.29 -5.28 18.94
N LYS A 311 -3.52 -6.31 19.33
CA LYS A 311 -3.74 -7.04 20.59
C LYS A 311 -3.49 -6.16 21.80
N SER A 312 -4.04 -6.53 22.96
CA SER A 312 -3.77 -5.82 24.22
C SER A 312 -2.29 -5.84 24.61
N SER A 313 -1.52 -6.81 24.13
CA SER A 313 -0.06 -6.88 24.29
C SER A 313 0.72 -5.90 23.42
N GLY A 314 0.07 -5.22 22.48
CA GLY A 314 0.71 -4.37 21.46
C GLY A 314 1.09 -5.11 20.17
N VAL A 315 0.97 -6.45 20.14
CA VAL A 315 1.21 -7.23 18.92
C VAL A 315 0.14 -6.90 17.87
N LYS A 316 0.59 -6.55 16.68
CA LYS A 316 -0.24 -6.25 15.52
C LYS A 316 -0.29 -7.46 14.59
N ILE A 317 -1.46 -7.72 14.01
CA ILE A 317 -1.67 -8.77 13.01
C ILE A 317 -2.42 -8.17 11.82
N LEU A 318 -1.83 -8.24 10.63
CA LEU A 318 -2.55 -7.98 9.38
C LEU A 318 -2.76 -9.31 8.69
N ASN A 319 -4.00 -9.62 8.33
CA ASN A 319 -4.37 -10.79 7.55
C ASN A 319 -5.23 -10.35 6.37
N ILE A 320 -4.69 -10.52 5.15
CA ILE A 320 -5.39 -10.25 3.90
C ILE A 320 -5.34 -11.56 3.11
N PRO A 321 -6.37 -12.41 3.22
CA PRO A 321 -6.34 -13.73 2.59
C PRO A 321 -6.52 -13.67 1.06
N SER A 322 -7.04 -12.55 0.51
CA SER A 322 -7.28 -12.39 -0.93
C SER A 322 -6.93 -10.99 -1.43
N VAL A 323 -5.70 -10.84 -1.93
CA VAL A 323 -5.24 -9.74 -2.78
C VAL A 323 -5.55 -10.11 -4.23
N SER A 324 -6.53 -9.43 -4.82
CA SER A 324 -7.02 -9.77 -6.16
C SER A 324 -6.26 -9.08 -7.29
N ALA A 325 -5.57 -7.99 -6.97
CA ALA A 325 -4.63 -7.34 -7.89
C ALA A 325 -3.68 -6.41 -7.12
N ILE A 326 -2.39 -6.52 -7.41
CA ILE A 326 -1.41 -5.45 -7.27
C ILE A 326 -0.85 -5.22 -8.66
N SER A 327 -1.22 -4.13 -9.32
CA SER A 327 -0.79 -3.89 -10.70
C SER A 327 -0.11 -2.56 -10.86
N GLY A 328 1.00 -2.53 -11.57
CA GLY A 328 1.75 -1.30 -11.88
C GLY A 328 2.19 -1.30 -13.34
N ASN A 329 2.43 -0.11 -13.88
CA ASN A 329 3.01 0.07 -15.22
C ASN A 329 4.36 0.75 -15.09
N ARG A 330 5.45 0.10 -15.53
CA ARG A 330 6.73 0.79 -15.73
C ARG A 330 6.87 1.34 -17.12
N ILE A 331 7.38 2.55 -17.21
CA ILE A 331 7.76 3.18 -18.47
C ILE A 331 9.28 3.07 -18.60
N GLU A 332 9.75 2.01 -19.23
CA GLU A 332 11.18 1.85 -19.52
C GLU A 332 11.63 2.80 -20.66
N ASN A 333 12.91 3.18 -20.67
CA ASN A 333 13.46 4.10 -21.68
C ASN A 333 13.62 3.48 -23.07
N GLU A 334 13.64 2.15 -23.18
CA GLU A 334 13.78 1.41 -24.43
C GLU A 334 12.77 0.27 -24.46
N GLU A 335 12.21 -0.05 -25.64
CA GLU A 335 11.11 -1.02 -25.77
C GLU A 335 11.41 -2.40 -25.10
N PRO A 336 10.40 -3.03 -24.46
CA PRO A 336 8.98 -2.71 -24.53
C PRO A 336 8.57 -1.59 -23.54
N ALA A 337 7.92 -0.55 -24.09
CA ALA A 337 7.66 0.75 -23.48
C ALA A 337 6.60 0.77 -22.35
N ALA A 338 6.08 -0.39 -21.95
CA ALA A 338 5.20 -0.54 -20.79
C ALA A 338 5.36 -1.95 -20.22
N ASN A 339 5.81 -2.05 -18.97
CA ASN A 339 5.88 -3.33 -18.27
C ASN A 339 4.77 -3.40 -17.22
N THR A 340 3.60 -3.87 -17.64
CA THR A 340 2.47 -4.11 -16.75
C THR A 340 2.70 -5.40 -15.97
N GLN A 341 2.86 -5.28 -14.66
CA GLN A 341 2.88 -6.44 -13.75
C GLN A 341 1.56 -6.54 -13.00
N SER A 342 1.13 -7.76 -12.67
CA SER A 342 -0.02 -7.99 -11.79
C SER A 342 0.27 -9.15 -10.84
N PHE A 343 0.10 -8.91 -9.55
CA PHE A 343 0.26 -9.93 -8.50
C PHE A 343 -1.09 -10.26 -7.86
N THR A 344 -1.30 -11.54 -7.59
CA THR A 344 -2.44 -12.03 -6.81
C THR A 344 -1.92 -12.94 -5.70
N GLY A 345 -2.63 -12.98 -4.58
CA GLY A 345 -2.11 -13.70 -3.43
C GLY A 345 -2.79 -13.44 -2.10
N SER A 346 -2.08 -13.78 -1.02
CA SER A 346 -2.46 -13.49 0.35
C SER A 346 -1.28 -12.90 1.11
N VAL A 347 -1.57 -12.03 2.09
CA VAL A 347 -0.57 -11.40 2.93
C VAL A 347 -0.93 -11.54 4.40
N TYR A 348 0.00 -12.09 5.18
CA TYR A 348 -0.08 -12.16 6.63
C TYR A 348 1.17 -11.56 7.25
N PHE A 349 0.99 -10.71 8.25
CA PHE A 349 2.04 -10.20 9.13
C PHE A 349 1.64 -10.35 10.60
N GLU A 350 2.61 -10.63 11.46
CA GLU A 350 2.47 -10.59 12.92
C GLU A 350 3.74 -10.04 13.56
N GLY A 351 3.58 -9.06 14.46
CA GLY A 351 4.70 -8.47 15.20
C GLY A 351 4.30 -7.17 15.89
N ASN A 352 5.18 -6.58 16.70
CA ASN A 352 4.88 -5.31 17.38
C ASN A 352 4.86 -4.11 16.41
N ASP A 353 5.65 -4.18 15.34
CA ASP A 353 5.75 -3.14 14.31
C ASP A 353 5.78 -3.76 12.92
N ILE A 354 4.59 -3.98 12.35
CA ILE A 354 4.46 -4.66 11.04
C ILE A 354 4.59 -3.71 9.84
N PHE A 355 4.28 -2.42 9.98
CA PHE A 355 4.27 -1.47 8.85
C PHE A 355 5.56 -0.64 8.70
N THR A 356 6.33 -0.52 9.78
CA THR A 356 7.60 0.22 9.82
C THR A 356 8.71 -0.66 10.39
N PHE A 357 8.69 -1.95 10.07
CA PHE A 357 9.50 -2.97 10.73
C PHE A 357 11.00 -2.64 10.73
N LYS A 358 11.54 -2.12 9.64
CA LYS A 358 12.95 -1.72 9.54
C LYS A 358 13.38 -0.67 10.57
N LYS A 359 12.46 0.17 11.03
CA LYS A 359 12.68 1.18 12.08
C LYS A 359 12.30 0.71 13.47
N SER A 360 11.80 -0.51 13.62
CA SER A 360 11.46 -1.07 14.93
C SER A 360 12.70 -1.25 15.80
N LEU A 361 12.46 -1.49 17.09
CA LEU A 361 13.53 -1.69 18.06
C LEU A 361 14.43 -2.88 17.71
N ASN A 362 15.69 -2.82 18.11
CA ASN A 362 16.61 -3.94 17.97
C ASN A 362 16.06 -5.21 18.64
N GLY A 363 16.14 -6.34 17.95
CA GLY A 363 15.62 -7.62 18.42
C GLY A 363 14.13 -7.85 18.13
N THR A 364 13.45 -6.92 17.46
CA THR A 364 12.05 -7.12 17.06
C THR A 364 11.96 -8.16 15.97
N ILE A 365 10.91 -8.99 16.03
CA ILE A 365 10.63 -10.05 15.07
C ILE A 365 9.34 -9.72 14.31
N LEU A 366 9.40 -9.86 12.99
CA LEU A 366 8.24 -9.87 12.09
C LEU A 366 8.03 -11.30 11.60
N LYS A 367 6.90 -11.90 11.95
CA LYS A 367 6.47 -13.16 11.35
C LYS A 367 5.62 -12.87 10.13
N PHE A 368 5.78 -13.68 9.10
CA PHE A 368 5.02 -13.51 7.86
C PHE A 368 4.61 -14.84 7.24
N LYS A 369 3.50 -14.80 6.50
CA LYS A 369 3.03 -15.90 5.66
C LYS A 369 2.33 -15.33 4.44
N HIS A 370 3.00 -15.38 3.31
CA HIS A 370 2.52 -14.86 2.04
C HIS A 370 2.24 -15.99 1.08
N ILE A 371 1.22 -15.84 0.25
CA ILE A 371 1.01 -16.73 -0.89
C ILE A 371 1.03 -15.83 -2.12
N PHE A 372 1.94 -16.05 -3.04
CA PHE A 372 1.98 -15.34 -4.32
C PHE A 372 2.22 -16.34 -5.43
N ASN A 373 1.44 -16.26 -6.52
CA ASN A 373 1.52 -17.21 -7.64
C ASN A 373 1.49 -18.67 -7.17
N ASN A 374 0.58 -18.99 -6.25
CA ASN A 374 0.42 -20.31 -5.61
C ASN A 374 1.63 -20.82 -4.80
N THR A 375 2.66 -20.00 -4.58
CA THR A 375 3.81 -20.36 -3.74
C THR A 375 3.66 -19.72 -2.37
N THR A 376 3.83 -20.52 -1.30
CA THR A 376 3.80 -20.03 0.09
C THR A 376 5.21 -19.63 0.53
N TYR A 377 5.35 -18.39 0.98
CA TYR A 377 6.54 -17.86 1.65
C TYR A 377 6.21 -17.60 3.12
N GLU A 378 6.68 -18.48 4.00
CA GLU A 378 6.42 -18.42 5.43
C GLU A 378 7.75 -18.38 6.18
N GLY A 379 7.86 -17.47 7.14
CA GLY A 379 9.11 -17.24 7.84
C GLY A 379 9.05 -16.14 8.87
N GLU A 380 10.24 -15.71 9.30
CA GLU A 380 10.41 -14.60 10.21
C GLU A 380 11.60 -13.73 9.80
N SER A 381 11.46 -12.43 10.03
CA SER A 381 12.52 -11.44 9.87
C SER A 381 12.91 -10.90 11.25
N LEU A 382 14.22 -10.79 11.50
CA LEU A 382 14.79 -10.18 12.70
C LEU A 382 15.37 -8.81 12.36
N ASN A 383 14.99 -7.77 13.11
CA ASN A 383 15.61 -6.46 13.01
C ASN A 383 16.81 -6.34 13.96
N SER A 384 18.00 -6.16 13.38
CA SER A 384 19.24 -5.86 14.08
C SER A 384 19.70 -4.44 13.78
N ASN A 385 19.12 -3.45 14.48
CA ASN A 385 19.40 -2.01 14.30
C ASN A 385 19.28 -1.52 12.84
N GLY A 386 18.16 -1.83 12.18
CA GLY A 386 17.89 -1.45 10.79
C GLY A 386 18.43 -2.43 9.74
N THR A 387 19.26 -3.39 10.16
CA THR A 387 19.66 -4.53 9.32
C THR A 387 18.68 -5.67 9.51
N ILE A 388 18.02 -6.09 8.44
CA ILE A 388 17.03 -7.16 8.50
C ILE A 388 17.65 -8.48 8.05
N THR A 389 17.45 -9.53 8.84
CA THR A 389 17.81 -10.90 8.47
C THR A 389 16.54 -11.73 8.41
N THR A 390 16.27 -12.32 7.25
CA THR A 390 15.05 -13.08 6.97
C THR A 390 15.36 -14.56 6.92
N LYS A 391 14.55 -15.37 7.60
CA LYS A 391 14.61 -16.83 7.55
C LYS A 391 13.29 -17.38 7.02
N LEU A 392 13.36 -18.12 5.91
CA LEU A 392 12.22 -18.85 5.35
C LEU A 392 12.13 -20.25 5.96
N ASN A 393 10.94 -20.60 6.44
CA ASN A 393 10.56 -21.95 6.80
C ASN A 393 9.95 -22.69 5.60
N THR A 394 9.21 -21.96 4.76
CA THR A 394 8.62 -22.46 3.51
C THR A 394 8.83 -21.41 2.41
N PRO A 395 9.27 -21.78 1.21
CA PRO A 395 9.80 -23.09 0.83
C PRO A 395 11.14 -23.39 1.54
N SER A 396 11.33 -24.62 2.02
CA SER A 396 12.55 -25.01 2.72
C SER A 396 13.75 -25.07 1.76
N GLY A 397 14.92 -24.58 2.18
CA GLY A 397 16.15 -24.64 1.39
C GLY A 397 16.34 -23.50 0.38
N ILE A 398 15.44 -22.51 0.37
CA ILE A 398 15.60 -21.27 -0.39
C ILE A 398 16.01 -20.15 0.56
N GLU A 399 17.09 -19.44 0.22
CA GLU A 399 17.60 -18.31 1.01
C GLU A 399 17.00 -16.97 0.57
N PHE A 400 16.78 -16.10 1.56
CA PHE A 400 16.37 -14.72 1.33
C PHE A 400 17.60 -13.83 1.06
#